data_AF-A0A6C0EII9-F1
#
_entry.id   AF-A0A6C0EII9-F1
#
_cell.length_a   1.000
_cell.length_b   1.000
_cell.length_c   1.000
_cell.angle_alpha   90.00
_cell.angle_beta   90.00
_cell.angle_gamma   90.00
#
_symmetry.space_group_name_H-M   'P 1'
#
loop_
_entity.id
_entity.type
_entity.pdbx_description
1 polymer ?
#
loop_
_entity_poly.entity_id
_entity_poly.type
_entity_poly.pdbx_seq_one_letter_code
_entity_poly.pdbx_strand_id
1 'polypeptide(L)'
;METEDIWEKIIVPLIIGPIFIIIKVLYDRWDFKKTQSKILLNKIKLEKITNKLEKFYWPLYILLINDYDLWSKVKFDENNIEITESASESEIDNIDMEYHFCLFSRKEGDTTIKCSNPVAINCIDKYGAYCIKHQQFKSLKALENWSVVYNKVKLITTNKETNIVDYDSVKNECTKIDVEQLENKIMKRSRSYKKSVDNIHLDILNRENVDTASKSSSLSMEGLIDRENDDKNEIDIKSKMLDELLATIQENHTKIAKIITENIYIAEPKSLMGKQLMKFIKFINIFKSEIDSDMELINPCNYGAGYPKKLLPLVERQVFKLQKQYNELINNFYNY
;
A
#
# COMPACT_ATOMS: atom_id res chain seq x y z
N MET A 1 33.62 -59.22 52.26
CA MET A 1 33.37 -58.11 51.32
C MET A 1 34.71 -57.47 51.06
N GLU A 2 35.12 -57.47 49.79
CA GLU A 2 36.32 -56.75 49.38
C GLU A 2 36.05 -55.25 49.56
N THR A 3 37.09 -54.50 49.88
CA THR A 3 37.00 -53.04 50.11
C THR A 3 36.47 -52.29 48.89
N GLU A 4 36.70 -52.84 47.70
CA GLU A 4 36.18 -52.32 46.42
C GLU A 4 34.66 -52.32 46.38
N ASP A 5 34.05 -53.38 46.92
CA ASP A 5 32.61 -53.62 46.92
C ASP A 5 31.85 -52.62 47.81
N ILE A 6 32.49 -52.16 48.91
CA ILE A 6 31.95 -51.12 49.81
C ILE A 6 32.02 -49.75 49.15
N TRP A 7 33.12 -49.45 48.46
CA TRP A 7 33.32 -48.19 47.77
C TRP A 7 32.32 -47.99 46.63
N GLU A 8 32.16 -49.02 45.79
CA GLU A 8 31.30 -48.95 44.61
C GLU A 8 29.82 -48.90 44.97
N LYS A 9 29.38 -49.73 45.95
CA LYS A 9 27.94 -49.87 46.24
C LYS A 9 27.39 -48.82 47.21
N ILE A 10 28.22 -48.27 48.10
CA ILE A 10 27.73 -47.38 49.17
C ILE A 10 28.23 -45.95 48.98
N ILE A 11 29.54 -45.75 48.79
CA ILE A 11 30.13 -44.41 48.80
C ILE A 11 29.80 -43.65 47.50
N VAL A 12 29.90 -44.32 46.35
CA VAL A 12 29.63 -43.71 45.05
C VAL A 12 28.20 -43.16 44.93
N PRO A 13 27.12 -43.91 45.25
CA PRO A 13 25.77 -43.37 45.19
C PRO A 13 25.51 -42.24 46.20
N LEU A 14 26.12 -42.32 47.39
CA LEU A 14 25.98 -41.32 48.45
C LEU A 14 26.54 -39.96 48.04
N ILE A 15 27.60 -39.93 47.22
CA ILE A 15 28.25 -38.69 46.75
C ILE A 15 27.66 -38.23 45.41
N ILE A 16 27.46 -39.14 44.45
CA ILE A 16 26.98 -38.80 43.11
C ILE A 16 25.54 -38.28 43.15
N GLY A 17 24.67 -38.86 43.98
CA GLY A 17 23.26 -38.46 44.10
C GLY A 17 23.12 -36.95 44.41
N PRO A 18 23.69 -36.45 45.52
CA PRO A 18 23.65 -35.02 45.86
C PRO A 18 24.27 -34.12 44.80
N ILE A 19 25.40 -34.52 44.18
CA ILE A 19 26.05 -33.73 43.12
C ILE A 19 25.12 -33.59 41.92
N PHE A 20 24.44 -34.66 41.51
CA PHE A 20 23.51 -34.62 40.38
C PHE A 20 22.31 -33.70 40.65
N ILE A 21 21.80 -33.69 41.88
CA ILE A 21 20.74 -32.77 42.31
C ILE A 21 21.23 -31.31 42.24
N ILE A 22 22.45 -31.03 42.70
CA ILE A 22 23.04 -29.69 42.62
C ILE A 22 23.19 -29.25 41.16
N ILE A 23 23.71 -30.11 40.28
CA ILE A 23 23.86 -29.82 38.85
C ILE A 23 22.49 -29.54 38.22
N LYS A 24 21.47 -30.36 38.52
CA LYS A 24 20.11 -30.15 38.02
C LYS A 24 19.52 -28.82 38.48
N VAL A 25 19.64 -28.50 39.77
CA VAL A 25 19.15 -27.22 40.32
C VAL A 25 19.86 -26.03 39.66
N LEU A 26 21.17 -26.12 39.42
CA LEU A 26 21.92 -25.08 38.72
C LEU A 26 21.45 -24.93 37.26
N TYR A 27 21.24 -26.06 36.57
CA TYR A 27 20.74 -26.08 35.19
C TYR A 27 19.33 -25.47 35.11
N ASP A 28 18.39 -25.92 35.93
CA ASP A 28 17.02 -25.40 35.96
C ASP A 28 16.99 -23.90 36.25
N ARG A 29 17.86 -23.43 37.16
CA ARG A 29 17.97 -22.01 37.51
C ARG A 29 18.60 -21.18 36.39
N TRP A 30 19.54 -21.75 35.65
CA TRP A 30 20.13 -21.10 34.46
C TRP A 30 19.12 -21.01 33.32
N ASP A 31 18.40 -22.09 33.03
CA ASP A 31 17.39 -22.13 31.98
C ASP A 31 16.23 -21.17 32.28
N PHE A 32 15.75 -21.14 33.53
CA PHE A 32 14.75 -20.18 33.98
C PHE A 32 15.21 -18.73 33.78
N LYS A 33 16.45 -18.40 34.18
CA LYS A 33 17.01 -17.05 33.95
C LYS A 33 17.08 -16.70 32.47
N LYS A 34 17.51 -17.63 31.62
CA LYS A 34 17.60 -17.44 30.17
C LYS A 34 16.22 -17.15 29.56
N THR A 35 15.20 -17.89 29.98
CA THR A 35 13.82 -17.71 29.54
C THR A 35 13.25 -16.38 30.01
N GLN A 36 13.43 -16.02 31.29
CA GLN A 36 13.02 -14.72 31.83
C GLN A 36 13.69 -13.55 31.11
N SER A 37 14.99 -13.64 30.80
CA SER A 37 15.69 -12.61 30.03
C SER A 37 15.11 -12.45 28.63
N LYS A 38 14.76 -13.54 27.94
CA LYS A 38 14.11 -13.47 26.62
C LYS A 38 12.73 -12.81 26.69
N ILE A 39 11.91 -13.16 27.68
CA ILE A 39 10.59 -12.57 27.90
C ILE A 39 10.71 -11.07 28.15
N LEU A 40 11.64 -10.66 29.02
CA LEU A 40 11.89 -9.25 29.33
C LEU A 40 12.35 -8.46 28.10
N LEU A 41 13.27 -9.01 27.30
CA LEU A 41 13.72 -8.39 26.06
C LEU A 41 12.59 -8.24 25.04
N ASN A 42 11.74 -9.27 24.89
CA ASN A 42 10.58 -9.20 24.00
C ASN A 42 9.56 -8.16 24.48
N LYS A 43 9.32 -8.06 25.80
CA LYS A 43 8.46 -7.04 26.39
C LYS A 43 8.96 -5.62 26.09
N ILE A 44 10.26 -5.37 26.29
CA ILE A 44 10.87 -4.06 25.98
C ILE A 44 10.76 -3.74 24.48
N LYS A 45 11.00 -4.73 23.61
CA LYS A 45 10.86 -4.54 22.16
C LYS A 45 9.42 -4.24 21.76
N LEU A 46 8.45 -4.95 22.34
CA LEU A 46 7.03 -4.74 22.09
C LEU A 46 6.64 -3.32 22.51
N GLU A 47 7.00 -2.90 23.72
CA GLU A 47 6.73 -1.55 24.22
C GLU A 47 7.33 -0.45 23.33
N LYS A 48 8.56 -0.65 22.83
CA LYS A 48 9.18 0.29 21.88
C LYS A 48 8.40 0.39 20.58
N ILE A 49 7.97 -0.73 20.01
CA ILE A 49 7.20 -0.75 18.75
C ILE A 49 5.81 -0.16 18.96
N THR A 50 5.14 -0.50 20.06
CA THR A 50 3.84 0.07 20.43
C THR A 50 3.94 1.59 20.55
N ASN A 51 4.93 2.10 21.29
CA ASN A 51 5.14 3.55 21.43
C ASN A 51 5.40 4.23 20.07
N LYS A 52 6.20 3.62 19.19
CA LYS A 52 6.45 4.16 17.84
C LYS A 52 5.17 4.21 17.01
N LEU A 53 4.36 3.14 17.03
CA LEU A 53 3.11 3.06 16.29
C LEU A 53 2.07 4.04 16.83
N GLU A 54 1.80 4.01 18.13
CA GLU A 54 0.74 4.76 18.79
C GLU A 54 1.01 6.26 18.82
N LYS A 55 2.24 6.68 19.18
CA LYS A 55 2.54 8.10 19.42
C LYS A 55 3.01 8.85 18.17
N PHE A 56 3.52 8.14 17.15
CA PHE A 56 4.10 8.79 15.98
C PHE A 56 3.49 8.29 14.67
N TYR A 57 3.70 7.03 14.31
CA TYR A 57 3.45 6.58 12.93
C TYR A 57 1.96 6.52 12.56
N TRP A 58 1.07 6.02 13.43
CA TRP A 58 -0.37 5.98 13.14
C TRP A 58 -1.01 7.37 13.10
N PRO A 59 -0.84 8.25 14.11
CA PRO A 59 -1.39 9.59 14.06
C PRO A 59 -0.89 10.38 12.85
N LEU A 60 0.41 10.29 12.56
CA LEU A 60 1.01 10.94 11.40
C LEU A 60 0.41 10.42 10.08
N TYR A 61 0.28 9.11 9.93
CA TYR A 61 -0.26 8.48 8.73
C TYR A 61 -1.71 8.90 8.45
N ILE A 62 -2.57 8.85 9.47
CA ILE A 62 -3.99 9.21 9.35
C ILE A 62 -4.13 10.67 8.91
N LEU A 63 -3.38 11.58 9.54
CA LEU A 63 -3.44 13.00 9.20
C LEU A 63 -2.87 13.29 7.80
N LEU A 64 -1.83 12.58 7.37
CA LEU A 64 -1.29 12.70 6.02
C LEU A 64 -2.25 12.16 4.95
N ILE A 65 -3.02 11.11 5.23
CA ILE A 65 -4.09 10.65 4.35
C ILE A 65 -5.20 11.71 4.25
N ASN A 66 -5.62 12.25 5.39
CA ASN A 66 -6.62 13.32 5.43
C ASN A 66 -6.14 14.55 4.66
N ASP A 67 -4.88 14.93 4.85
CA ASP A 67 -4.24 16.03 4.12
C ASP A 67 -4.32 15.80 2.61
N TYR A 68 -3.90 14.60 2.19
CA TYR A 68 -3.94 14.21 0.80
C TYR A 68 -5.35 14.22 0.20
N ASP A 69 -6.36 13.77 0.94
CA ASP A 69 -7.76 13.81 0.53
C ASP A 69 -8.26 15.26 0.37
N LEU A 70 -7.95 16.14 1.32
CA LEU A 70 -8.29 17.57 1.24
C LEU A 70 -7.66 18.23 0.01
N TRP A 71 -6.35 18.04 -0.22
CA TRP A 71 -5.66 18.57 -1.39
C TRP A 71 -6.19 18.01 -2.72
N SER A 72 -6.74 16.80 -2.73
CA SER A 72 -7.34 16.22 -3.94
C SER A 72 -8.67 16.86 -4.34
N LYS A 73 -9.35 17.52 -3.39
CA LYS A 73 -10.64 18.18 -3.60
C LYS A 73 -10.49 19.64 -4.03
N VAL A 74 -9.34 20.27 -3.76
CA VAL A 74 -9.03 21.62 -4.23
C VAL A 74 -8.69 21.55 -5.71
N LYS A 75 -9.60 22.02 -6.57
CA LYS A 75 -9.33 22.25 -7.98
C LYS A 75 -8.68 23.63 -8.11
N PHE A 76 -7.42 23.65 -8.51
CA PHE A 76 -6.76 24.89 -8.93
C PHE A 76 -7.01 25.10 -10.41
N ASP A 77 -7.34 26.32 -10.81
CA ASP A 77 -7.45 26.66 -12.22
C ASP A 77 -6.13 26.35 -12.93
N GLU A 78 -6.20 25.57 -14.01
CA GLU A 78 -5.08 24.90 -14.68
C GLU A 78 -3.99 25.87 -15.19
N ASN A 79 -4.25 27.17 -15.19
CA ASN A 79 -3.36 28.18 -15.74
C ASN A 79 -2.28 28.70 -14.79
N ASN A 80 -2.33 28.42 -13.48
CA ASN A 80 -1.44 29.09 -12.51
C ASN A 80 -0.63 28.20 -11.55
N ILE A 81 -0.76 26.87 -11.60
CA ILE A 81 -0.04 26.01 -10.65
C ILE A 81 0.69 24.89 -11.37
N GLU A 82 1.83 25.25 -11.96
CA GLU A 82 2.92 24.30 -12.03
C GLU A 82 3.32 23.95 -10.58
N ILE A 83 2.85 22.81 -10.07
CA ILE A 83 3.52 22.13 -8.95
C ILE A 83 4.83 21.58 -9.52
N THR A 84 5.75 22.48 -9.85
CA THR A 84 7.03 22.19 -10.47
C THR A 84 7.76 21.23 -9.54
N GLU A 85 8.07 20.06 -10.08
CA GLU A 85 9.04 19.16 -9.49
C GLU A 85 10.34 19.96 -9.35
N SER A 86 10.67 20.39 -8.13
CA SER A 86 11.94 21.05 -7.89
C SER A 86 13.03 20.08 -8.34
N ALA A 87 13.71 20.42 -9.43
CA ALA A 87 14.60 19.61 -10.25
C ALA A 87 15.93 19.19 -9.56
N SER A 88 15.90 18.91 -8.26
CA SER A 88 17.04 18.50 -7.44
C SER A 88 16.70 17.24 -6.63
N GLU A 89 16.15 16.23 -7.30
CA GLU A 89 15.91 14.90 -6.72
C GLU A 89 16.84 13.80 -7.24
N SER A 90 17.82 14.14 -8.10
CA SER A 90 18.72 13.18 -8.79
C SER A 90 19.73 12.44 -7.90
N GLU A 91 19.72 12.64 -6.57
CA GLU A 91 20.69 12.01 -5.65
C GLU A 91 20.13 10.82 -4.84
N ILE A 92 18.89 10.38 -5.06
CA ILE A 92 18.25 9.35 -4.20
C ILE A 92 17.98 8.02 -4.92
N ASP A 93 18.33 7.90 -6.20
CA ASP A 93 17.87 6.77 -7.03
C ASP A 93 18.64 5.45 -6.86
N ASN A 94 19.59 5.35 -5.92
CA ASN A 94 20.38 4.12 -5.70
C ASN A 94 20.07 3.43 -4.36
N ILE A 95 18.80 3.27 -4.03
CA ILE A 95 18.41 2.27 -3.02
C ILE A 95 17.54 1.26 -3.75
N ASP A 96 18.05 0.04 -3.90
CA ASP A 96 17.33 -1.18 -4.31
C ASP A 96 16.17 -1.47 -3.34
N MET A 97 15.17 -0.61 -3.33
CA MET A 97 13.90 -0.84 -2.69
C MET A 97 13.01 -1.38 -3.79
N GLU A 98 12.56 -2.62 -3.64
CA GLU A 98 11.60 -3.24 -4.55
C GLU A 98 10.24 -2.54 -4.37
N TYR A 99 10.05 -1.42 -5.07
CA TYR A 99 8.77 -0.72 -5.14
C TYR A 99 8.10 -1.05 -6.46
N HIS A 100 6.78 -1.22 -6.40
CA HIS A 100 5.96 -1.27 -7.60
C HIS A 100 5.39 0.12 -7.86
N PHE A 101 5.34 0.52 -9.12
CA PHE A 101 4.65 1.73 -9.52
C PHE A 101 3.19 1.44 -9.79
N CYS A 102 2.37 2.48 -9.62
CA CYS A 102 0.96 2.41 -9.96
C CYS A 102 0.75 1.98 -11.42
N LEU A 103 -0.06 0.96 -11.65
CA LEU A 103 -0.35 0.41 -12.97
C LEU A 103 -1.30 1.29 -13.80
N PHE A 104 -1.87 2.34 -13.19
CA PHE A 104 -2.75 3.25 -13.89
C PHE A 104 -2.03 3.95 -15.05
N SER A 105 -2.67 3.96 -16.21
CA SER A 105 -2.21 4.68 -17.38
C SER A 105 -3.39 5.37 -18.05
N ARG A 106 -3.17 6.61 -18.50
CA ARG A 106 -4.14 7.39 -19.27
C ARG A 106 -3.61 7.65 -20.67
N LYS A 107 -4.49 7.67 -21.67
CA LYS A 107 -4.15 8.15 -23.01
C LYS A 107 -4.35 9.65 -23.07
N GLU A 108 -3.32 10.35 -23.53
CA GLU A 108 -3.34 11.80 -23.78
C GLU A 108 -2.78 12.01 -25.19
N GLY A 109 -3.69 12.15 -26.16
CA GLY A 109 -3.37 12.03 -27.59
C GLY A 109 -2.86 10.62 -27.95
N ASP A 110 -1.75 10.58 -28.68
CA ASP A 110 -1.06 9.33 -29.06
C ASP A 110 -0.14 8.78 -27.96
N THR A 111 0.06 9.54 -26.87
CA THR A 111 0.96 9.13 -25.80
C THR A 111 0.19 8.49 -24.64
N THR A 112 0.80 7.47 -24.04
CA THR A 112 0.26 6.82 -22.84
C THR A 112 1.08 7.26 -21.64
N ILE A 113 0.48 8.05 -20.75
CA ILE A 113 1.12 8.53 -19.54
C ILE A 113 0.84 7.54 -18.40
N LYS A 114 1.90 6.98 -17.82
CA LYS A 114 1.83 6.07 -16.67
C LYS A 114 1.89 6.85 -15.37
N CYS A 115 1.18 6.37 -14.36
CA CYS A 115 1.27 6.94 -13.03
C CYS A 115 2.60 6.57 -12.35
N SER A 116 3.39 7.58 -12.00
CA SER A 116 4.68 7.39 -11.30
C SER A 116 4.56 7.26 -9.78
N ASN A 117 3.35 7.14 -9.22
CA ASN A 117 3.19 7.01 -7.78
C ASN A 117 3.66 5.61 -7.32
N PRO A 118 4.54 5.52 -6.32
CA PRO A 118 4.95 4.26 -5.74
C PRO A 118 3.79 3.65 -4.94
N VAL A 119 3.69 2.32 -4.98
CA VAL A 119 2.70 1.52 -4.28
C VAL A 119 3.46 0.52 -3.40
N ALA A 120 3.09 0.46 -2.12
CA ALA A 120 3.66 -0.53 -1.21
C ALA A 120 3.28 -1.94 -1.64
N ILE A 121 4.19 -2.91 -1.52
CA ILE A 121 3.95 -4.33 -1.90
C ILE A 121 2.68 -4.90 -1.23
N ASN A 122 2.41 -4.48 0.01
CA ASN A 122 1.25 -4.95 0.77
C ASN A 122 -0.09 -4.38 0.26
N CYS A 123 -0.04 -3.35 -0.59
CA CYS A 123 -1.21 -2.71 -1.19
C CYS A 123 -1.48 -3.23 -2.62
N ILE A 124 -0.74 -4.25 -3.07
CA ILE A 124 -0.99 -4.95 -4.33
C ILE A 124 -2.09 -5.96 -4.09
N ASP A 125 -3.24 -5.74 -4.72
CA ASP A 125 -4.37 -6.67 -4.69
C ASP A 125 -4.40 -7.54 -5.97
N LYS A 126 -5.48 -8.32 -6.14
CA LYS A 126 -5.68 -9.15 -7.34
C LYS A 126 -5.80 -8.33 -8.64
N TYR A 127 -6.09 -7.04 -8.54
CA TYR A 127 -6.19 -6.12 -9.68
C TYR A 127 -4.83 -5.50 -10.02
N GLY A 128 -3.96 -5.33 -9.02
CA GLY A 128 -2.55 -5.00 -9.17
C GLY A 128 -2.10 -3.87 -8.25
N ALA A 129 -0.96 -3.25 -8.57
CA ALA A 129 -0.43 -2.14 -7.79
C ALA A 129 -1.13 -0.83 -8.21
N TYR A 130 -2.14 -0.38 -7.46
CA TYR A 130 -2.77 0.93 -7.69
C TYR A 130 -2.51 1.87 -6.51
N CYS A 131 -2.13 3.12 -6.81
CA CYS A 131 -2.01 4.15 -5.78
C CYS A 131 -3.40 4.62 -5.33
N ILE A 132 -3.48 5.26 -4.16
CA ILE A 132 -4.74 5.74 -3.56
C ILE A 132 -5.57 6.60 -4.55
N LYS A 133 -4.90 7.45 -5.35
CA LYS A 133 -5.52 8.29 -6.39
C LYS A 133 -6.25 7.49 -7.48
N HIS A 134 -5.76 6.30 -7.79
CA HIS A 134 -6.24 5.49 -8.90
C HIS A 134 -6.92 4.20 -8.44
N GLN A 135 -7.21 4.07 -7.15
CA GLN A 135 -7.88 2.89 -6.60
C GLN A 135 -9.30 2.72 -7.13
N GLN A 136 -9.95 3.82 -7.53
CA GLN A 136 -11.24 3.81 -8.24
C GLN A 136 -11.17 3.17 -9.63
N PHE A 137 -9.99 3.13 -10.25
CA PHE A 137 -9.78 2.54 -11.58
C PHE A 137 -9.21 1.12 -11.51
N LYS A 138 -9.23 0.48 -10.34
CA LYS A 138 -8.69 -0.88 -10.17
C LYS A 138 -9.39 -1.92 -11.05
N SER A 139 -10.65 -1.69 -11.42
CA SER A 139 -11.35 -2.56 -12.37
C SER A 139 -10.91 -2.30 -13.82
N LEU A 140 -10.29 -1.17 -14.14
CA LEU A 140 -9.88 -0.86 -15.51
C LEU A 140 -8.42 -1.30 -15.74
N LYS A 141 -8.22 -2.21 -16.68
CA LYS A 141 -6.89 -2.68 -17.07
C LYS A 141 -6.62 -2.38 -18.54
N ALA A 142 -5.43 -1.86 -18.83
CA ALA A 142 -4.93 -1.78 -20.19
C ALA A 142 -4.57 -3.20 -20.65
N LEU A 143 -5.39 -3.76 -21.54
CA LEU A 143 -5.12 -5.01 -22.23
C LEU A 143 -4.42 -4.72 -23.56
N GLU A 144 -3.34 -5.44 -23.83
CA GLU A 144 -2.69 -5.43 -25.14
C GLU A 144 -3.46 -6.38 -26.05
N ASN A 145 -4.22 -5.84 -26.99
CA ASN A 145 -4.86 -6.64 -28.03
C ASN A 145 -3.85 -6.88 -29.14
N TRP A 146 -3.57 -8.15 -29.40
CA TRP A 146 -2.72 -8.60 -30.48
C TRP A 146 -3.60 -9.09 -31.63
N SER A 147 -3.58 -8.38 -32.75
CA SER A 147 -4.16 -8.90 -33.98
C SER A 147 -3.14 -9.80 -34.70
N VAL A 148 -3.51 -11.07 -34.86
CA VAL A 148 -2.67 -12.06 -35.56
C VAL A 148 -3.35 -12.40 -36.87
N VAL A 149 -2.76 -11.96 -37.98
CA VAL A 149 -3.26 -12.32 -39.32
C VAL A 149 -2.55 -13.60 -39.75
N TYR A 150 -3.31 -14.69 -39.84
CA TYR A 150 -2.78 -15.95 -40.33
C TYR A 150 -2.74 -15.95 -41.85
N ASN A 151 -1.55 -15.82 -42.42
CA ASN A 151 -1.32 -16.13 -43.82
C ASN A 151 -0.68 -17.52 -43.92
N LYS A 152 -1.11 -18.36 -44.87
CA LYS A 152 -0.86 -19.81 -44.94
C LYS A 152 0.63 -20.25 -44.88
N VAL A 153 1.57 -19.31 -44.90
CA VAL A 153 3.02 -19.55 -44.92
C VAL A 153 3.75 -18.92 -43.71
N LYS A 154 3.17 -17.92 -43.01
CA LYS A 154 3.83 -17.26 -41.86
C LYS A 154 2.83 -16.51 -40.98
N LEU A 155 2.99 -16.63 -39.65
CA LEU A 155 2.31 -15.78 -38.68
C LEU A 155 2.90 -14.36 -38.78
N ILE A 156 2.07 -13.39 -39.15
CA ILE A 156 2.46 -11.97 -39.16
C ILE A 156 1.61 -11.29 -38.09
N THR A 157 2.30 -10.76 -37.08
CA THR A 157 1.68 -9.95 -36.03
C THR A 157 1.55 -8.53 -36.55
N THR A 158 0.33 -8.04 -36.75
CA THR A 158 0.11 -6.84 -37.59
C THR A 158 -0.22 -5.58 -36.83
N ASN A 159 -0.76 -5.63 -35.60
CA ASN A 159 -0.97 -4.41 -34.81
C ASN A 159 -1.05 -4.73 -33.30
N LYS A 160 -0.40 -3.87 -32.51
CA LYS A 160 -0.44 -3.85 -31.06
C LYS A 160 -1.27 -2.65 -30.63
N GLU A 161 -2.52 -2.89 -30.23
CA GLU A 161 -3.40 -1.84 -29.70
C GLU A 161 -3.61 -2.05 -28.20
N THR A 162 -3.37 -1.00 -27.41
CA THR A 162 -3.68 -0.98 -25.98
C THR A 162 -5.11 -0.49 -25.78
N ASN A 163 -5.99 -1.38 -25.34
CA ASN A 163 -7.38 -1.05 -25.02
C ASN A 163 -7.59 -1.10 -23.51
N ILE A 164 -8.24 -0.09 -22.95
CA ILE A 164 -8.60 -0.06 -21.54
C ILE A 164 -9.94 -0.76 -21.40
N VAL A 165 -9.96 -1.91 -20.73
CA VAL A 165 -11.16 -2.75 -20.56
C VAL A 165 -11.45 -2.90 -19.08
N ASP A 166 -12.74 -2.88 -18.74
CA ASP A 166 -13.20 -3.16 -17.38
C ASP A 166 -13.12 -4.68 -17.11
N TYR A 167 -12.38 -5.06 -16.08
CA TYR A 167 -12.12 -6.42 -15.64
C TYR A 167 -13.42 -7.19 -15.38
N ASP A 168 -14.43 -6.52 -14.84
CA ASP A 168 -15.73 -7.13 -14.54
C ASP A 168 -16.61 -7.28 -15.80
N SER A 169 -16.31 -6.49 -16.86
CA SER A 169 -16.93 -6.63 -18.18
C SER A 169 -16.33 -7.76 -19.00
N VAL A 170 -15.09 -8.18 -18.68
CA VAL A 170 -14.49 -9.42 -19.21
C VAL A 170 -15.07 -10.61 -18.45
N LYS A 171 -16.39 -10.81 -18.52
CA LYS A 171 -16.91 -12.18 -18.38
C LYS A 171 -16.28 -12.98 -19.52
N ASN A 172 -15.75 -14.16 -19.19
CA ASN A 172 -15.20 -15.12 -20.16
C ASN A 172 -16.26 -15.52 -21.20
N GLU A 173 -16.57 -14.63 -22.13
CA GLU A 173 -17.13 -14.94 -23.43
C GLU A 173 -15.99 -15.46 -24.30
N CYS A 174 -15.33 -16.53 -23.84
CA CYS A 174 -14.90 -17.55 -24.78
C CYS A 174 -16.20 -18.17 -25.32
N THR A 175 -16.85 -17.46 -26.23
CA THR A 175 -17.92 -18.02 -27.04
C THR A 175 -17.33 -19.29 -27.66
N LYS A 176 -18.01 -20.42 -27.43
CA LYS A 176 -17.65 -21.77 -27.90
C LYS A 176 -17.49 -21.88 -29.43
N ILE A 177 -17.57 -20.78 -30.17
CA ILE A 177 -17.70 -20.72 -31.61
C ILE A 177 -16.35 -20.87 -32.33
N ASP A 178 -15.21 -20.61 -31.67
CA ASP A 178 -13.89 -20.84 -32.30
C ASP A 178 -13.08 -21.98 -31.68
N VAL A 179 -13.45 -22.47 -30.50
CA VAL A 179 -12.77 -23.61 -29.88
C VAL A 179 -13.04 -24.88 -30.69
N GLU A 180 -14.25 -25.10 -31.20
CA GLU A 180 -14.57 -26.30 -31.98
C GLU A 180 -13.90 -26.27 -33.37
N GLN A 181 -13.74 -25.10 -33.99
CA GLN A 181 -13.02 -24.97 -35.27
C GLN A 181 -11.49 -25.09 -35.10
N LEU A 182 -10.97 -24.56 -33.99
CA LEU A 182 -9.56 -24.68 -33.62
C LEU A 182 -9.22 -26.10 -33.16
N GLU A 183 -10.08 -26.73 -32.37
CA GLU A 183 -9.99 -28.14 -31.97
C GLU A 183 -10.09 -29.07 -33.18
N ASN A 184 -10.96 -28.79 -34.16
CA ASN A 184 -11.02 -29.56 -35.40
C ASN A 184 -9.75 -29.40 -36.27
N LYS A 185 -9.12 -28.22 -36.28
CA LYS A 185 -7.83 -28.00 -36.95
C LYS A 185 -6.66 -28.63 -36.19
N ILE A 186 -6.70 -28.63 -34.86
CA ILE A 186 -5.70 -29.26 -33.99
C ILE A 186 -5.86 -30.79 -34.03
N MET A 187 -7.08 -31.33 -34.04
CA MET A 187 -7.42 -32.75 -34.24
C MET A 187 -6.95 -33.29 -35.59
N LYS A 188 -7.10 -32.51 -36.67
CA LYS A 188 -6.56 -32.88 -37.99
C LYS A 188 -5.03 -32.91 -38.02
N ARG A 189 -4.34 -32.08 -37.21
CA ARG A 189 -2.88 -32.15 -37.04
C ARG A 189 -2.44 -33.25 -36.07
N SER A 190 -3.20 -33.53 -35.01
CA SER A 190 -2.84 -34.52 -34.01
C SER A 190 -3.13 -35.96 -34.44
N ARG A 191 -3.99 -36.22 -35.45
CA ARG A 191 -4.07 -37.55 -36.11
C ARG A 191 -2.78 -37.93 -36.86
N SER A 192 -1.93 -36.96 -37.17
CA SER A 192 -0.59 -37.22 -37.73
C SER A 192 0.47 -37.50 -36.63
N TYR A 193 0.12 -37.30 -35.35
CA TYR A 193 1.08 -37.37 -34.23
C TYR A 193 0.63 -38.25 -33.05
N LYS A 194 -0.61 -38.77 -33.06
CA LYS A 194 -1.18 -39.63 -32.01
C LYS A 194 -1.08 -41.12 -32.36
N LYS A 195 0.15 -41.56 -32.64
CA LYS A 195 0.63 -42.96 -32.43
C LYS A 195 1.46 -43.05 -31.13
N SER A 196 1.35 -42.03 -30.28
CA SER A 196 2.17 -41.86 -29.10
C SER A 196 1.31 -41.25 -28.00
N VAL A 197 1.05 -42.08 -26.99
CA VAL A 197 0.56 -41.72 -25.65
C VAL A 197 -0.95 -41.44 -25.54
N ASP A 198 -1.68 -42.53 -25.33
CA ASP A 198 -2.86 -42.56 -24.47
C ASP A 198 -2.44 -42.37 -23.00
N ASN A 199 -3.21 -41.57 -22.24
CA ASN A 199 -3.83 -41.94 -20.95
C ASN A 199 -4.11 -40.74 -20.02
N ILE A 200 -5.26 -40.85 -19.33
CA ILE A 200 -5.72 -40.14 -18.11
C ILE A 200 -6.46 -38.80 -18.37
N HIS A 201 -7.80 -38.69 -18.42
CA HIS A 201 -8.93 -39.00 -17.50
C HIS A 201 -9.13 -37.92 -16.38
N LEU A 202 -10.10 -36.99 -16.56
CA LEU A 202 -11.33 -36.69 -15.74
C LEU A 202 -11.09 -35.98 -14.38
N ASP A 203 -11.90 -35.08 -13.79
CA ASP A 203 -13.35 -34.75 -13.78
C ASP A 203 -13.55 -33.24 -13.43
N ILE A 204 -14.48 -32.40 -13.98
CA ILE A 204 -15.96 -32.16 -13.78
C ILE A 204 -16.39 -32.06 -12.28
N LEU A 205 -17.14 -31.08 -11.70
CA LEU A 205 -18.42 -30.35 -11.94
C LEU A 205 -18.46 -29.10 -11.02
N ASN A 206 -19.01 -27.92 -11.37
CA ASN A 206 -20.40 -27.47 -11.62
C ASN A 206 -21.38 -27.44 -10.42
N ARG A 207 -21.93 -26.23 -10.13
CA ARG A 207 -23.31 -25.86 -9.67
C ARG A 207 -23.28 -24.44 -9.07
N GLU A 208 -24.29 -23.57 -9.09
CA GLU A 208 -25.56 -23.37 -9.83
C GLU A 208 -26.10 -21.99 -9.35
N ASN A 209 -26.89 -21.31 -10.19
CA ASN A 209 -27.49 -19.98 -10.00
C ASN A 209 -28.68 -19.95 -8.99
N VAL A 210 -29.10 -18.74 -8.58
CA VAL A 210 -30.38 -18.05 -8.97
C VAL A 210 -30.87 -17.04 -7.91
N ASP A 211 -30.90 -15.77 -8.36
CA ASP A 211 -31.85 -14.65 -8.29
C ASP A 211 -32.63 -14.20 -7.02
N THR A 212 -32.66 -12.86 -6.85
CA THR A 212 -33.80 -11.90 -6.86
C THR A 212 -33.56 -10.74 -5.86
N ALA A 213 -34.06 -9.50 -5.96
CA ALA A 213 -34.50 -8.57 -7.00
C ALA A 213 -34.81 -7.22 -6.28
N SER A 214 -34.66 -6.08 -6.98
CA SER A 214 -35.37 -4.77 -6.76
C SER A 214 -34.95 -3.92 -5.53
N LYS A 215 -34.89 -2.57 -5.54
CA LYS A 215 -35.77 -1.55 -6.15
C LYS A 215 -35.09 -0.16 -6.16
N SER A 216 -35.26 0.58 -7.26
CA SER A 216 -34.91 2.00 -7.45
C SER A 216 -36.13 2.90 -7.19
N SER A 217 -35.92 4.10 -6.64
CA SER A 217 -36.93 5.16 -6.58
C SER A 217 -36.37 6.48 -7.10
N SER A 218 -36.93 6.93 -8.21
CA SER A 218 -36.86 8.26 -8.80
C SER A 218 -37.83 9.22 -8.09
N LEU A 219 -37.40 10.46 -7.82
CA LEU A 219 -38.30 11.57 -7.50
C LEU A 219 -37.88 12.79 -8.32
N SER A 220 -38.78 13.20 -9.22
CA SER A 220 -38.76 14.46 -9.97
C SER A 220 -39.51 15.53 -9.19
N MET A 221 -38.97 16.76 -9.15
CA MET A 221 -39.66 17.94 -8.63
C MET A 221 -39.46 19.08 -9.62
N GLU A 222 -40.53 19.39 -10.36
CA GLU A 222 -40.70 20.58 -11.18
C GLU A 222 -40.77 21.82 -10.27
N GLY A 223 -40.08 22.90 -10.65
CA GLY A 223 -40.15 24.19 -9.97
C GLY A 223 -39.61 25.31 -10.86
N LEU A 224 -40.51 25.95 -11.60
CA LEU A 224 -40.28 27.23 -12.30
C LEU A 224 -40.02 28.33 -11.27
N ILE A 225 -38.83 28.91 -11.27
CA ILE A 225 -38.54 30.20 -10.62
C ILE A 225 -37.67 31.04 -11.56
N ASP A 226 -38.14 32.25 -11.82
CA ASP A 226 -37.51 33.30 -12.60
C ASP A 226 -36.07 33.58 -12.14
N ARG A 227 -35.11 33.48 -13.06
CA ARG A 227 -33.69 33.76 -12.85
C ARG A 227 -33.27 35.01 -13.61
N GLU A 228 -33.34 36.15 -12.94
CA GLU A 228 -32.51 37.30 -13.25
C GLU A 228 -32.13 37.98 -11.92
N ASN A 229 -31.15 37.40 -11.20
CA ASN A 229 -30.31 38.08 -10.16
C ASN A 229 -29.32 37.16 -9.40
N ASP A 230 -29.10 35.90 -9.79
CA ASP A 230 -28.39 34.90 -8.95
C ASP A 230 -26.85 34.92 -9.00
N ASP A 231 -26.24 35.66 -9.94
CA ASP A 231 -24.77 35.61 -10.16
C ASP A 231 -23.94 36.23 -9.02
N LYS A 232 -24.55 37.04 -8.12
CA LYS A 232 -23.82 37.66 -7.00
C LYS A 232 -23.79 36.81 -5.74
N ASN A 233 -24.75 35.90 -5.56
CA ASN A 233 -24.80 35.04 -4.37
C ASN A 233 -23.98 33.75 -4.54
N GLU A 234 -23.81 33.26 -5.77
CA GLU A 234 -23.02 32.04 -6.04
C GLU A 234 -21.51 32.26 -5.80
N ILE A 235 -21.00 33.48 -6.01
CA ILE A 235 -19.59 33.84 -5.80
C ILE A 235 -19.24 33.86 -4.30
N ASP A 236 -20.15 34.34 -3.45
CA ASP A 236 -19.93 34.47 -1.99
C ASP A 236 -19.98 33.12 -1.24
N ILE A 237 -20.70 32.13 -1.77
CA ILE A 237 -20.74 30.77 -1.19
C ILE A 237 -19.45 30.02 -1.52
N LYS A 238 -18.92 30.17 -2.74
CA LYS A 238 -17.69 29.50 -3.18
C LYS A 238 -16.45 30.02 -2.44
N SER A 239 -16.36 31.33 -2.19
CA SER A 239 -15.27 31.92 -1.41
C SER A 239 -15.29 31.43 0.04
N LYS A 240 -16.44 31.48 0.72
CA LYS A 240 -16.58 31.02 2.11
C LYS A 240 -16.22 29.54 2.28
N MET A 241 -16.66 28.67 1.37
CA MET A 241 -16.30 27.25 1.42
C MET A 241 -14.79 27.03 1.20
N LEU A 242 -14.15 27.84 0.35
CA LEU A 242 -12.71 27.77 0.11
C LEU A 242 -11.92 28.22 1.35
N ASP A 243 -12.36 29.28 2.02
CA ASP A 243 -11.75 29.77 3.26
C ASP A 243 -11.85 28.72 4.39
N GLU A 244 -13.01 28.10 4.56
CA GLU A 244 -13.21 27.00 5.51
C GLU A 244 -12.31 25.79 5.20
N LEU A 245 -12.15 25.47 3.92
CA LEU A 245 -11.29 24.37 3.48
C LEU A 245 -9.82 24.68 3.74
N LEU A 246 -9.36 25.90 3.43
CA LEU A 246 -8.00 26.35 3.72
C LEU A 246 -7.70 26.35 5.22
N ALA A 247 -8.64 26.82 6.04
CA ALA A 247 -8.53 26.76 7.50
C ALA A 247 -8.39 25.31 7.99
N THR A 248 -9.15 24.39 7.42
CA THR A 248 -9.07 22.95 7.74
C THR A 248 -7.72 22.35 7.35
N ILE A 249 -7.19 22.70 6.17
CA ILE A 249 -5.84 22.27 5.73
C ILE A 249 -4.77 22.81 6.69
N GLN A 250 -4.83 24.08 7.04
CA GLN A 250 -3.87 24.72 7.94
C GLN A 250 -3.89 24.10 9.34
N GLU A 251 -5.08 23.79 9.86
CA GLU A 251 -5.25 23.09 11.12
C GLU A 251 -4.61 21.69 11.05
N ASN A 252 -4.88 20.95 9.97
CA ASN A 252 -4.33 19.61 9.76
C ASN A 252 -2.79 19.63 9.65
N HIS A 253 -2.22 20.56 8.88
CA HIS A 253 -0.78 20.79 8.80
C HIS A 253 -0.17 21.09 10.17
N THR A 254 -0.80 21.96 10.95
CA THR A 254 -0.33 22.29 12.29
C THR A 254 -0.30 21.06 13.21
N LYS A 255 -1.33 20.21 13.14
CA LYS A 255 -1.37 18.93 13.89
C LYS A 255 -0.25 18.00 13.45
N ILE A 256 0.00 17.87 12.15
CA ILE A 256 1.07 17.03 11.63
C ILE A 256 2.44 17.56 12.10
N ALA A 257 2.71 18.85 11.93
CA ALA A 257 3.95 19.47 12.38
C ALA A 257 4.18 19.24 13.87
N LYS A 258 3.13 19.42 14.69
CA LYS A 258 3.17 19.17 16.13
C LYS A 258 3.56 17.73 16.46
N ILE A 259 2.93 16.73 15.84
CA ILE A 259 3.27 15.32 16.04
C ILE A 259 4.72 15.05 15.65
N ILE A 260 5.19 15.61 14.53
CA ILE A 260 6.58 15.46 14.10
C ILE A 260 7.50 16.07 15.16
N THR A 261 7.31 17.33 15.55
CA THR A 261 8.20 18.02 16.50
C THR A 261 8.20 17.38 17.88
N GLU A 262 7.04 16.95 18.37
CA GLU A 262 6.89 16.39 19.73
C GLU A 262 7.37 14.95 19.82
N ASN A 263 7.28 14.16 18.74
CA ASN A 263 7.48 12.70 18.81
C ASN A 263 8.60 12.17 17.88
N ILE A 264 9.36 13.04 17.20
CA ILE A 264 10.46 12.60 16.30
C ILE A 264 11.54 11.79 17.03
N TYR A 265 11.80 12.07 18.31
CA TYR A 265 12.76 11.31 19.10
C TYR A 265 12.29 9.87 19.35
N ILE A 266 10.98 9.63 19.43
CA ILE A 266 10.40 8.28 19.57
C ILE A 266 10.54 7.52 18.25
N ALA A 267 10.33 8.22 17.12
CA ALA A 267 10.32 7.62 15.80
C ALA A 267 11.70 7.10 15.36
N GLU A 268 12.77 7.80 15.75
CA GLU A 268 14.16 7.54 15.31
C GLU A 268 14.23 7.33 13.78
N PRO A 269 13.78 8.31 12.97
CA PRO A 269 13.63 8.10 11.54
C PRO A 269 14.99 7.89 10.87
N LYS A 270 15.04 7.01 9.86
CA LYS A 270 16.22 6.89 8.98
C LYS A 270 16.50 8.23 8.29
N SER A 271 17.75 8.45 7.88
CA SER A 271 18.21 9.69 7.24
C SER A 271 17.27 10.22 6.14
N LEU A 272 16.79 9.34 5.25
CA LEU A 272 15.87 9.69 4.17
C LEU A 272 14.49 10.15 4.69
N MET A 273 13.91 9.44 5.66
CA MET A 273 12.64 9.82 6.27
C MET A 273 12.77 11.14 7.03
N GLY A 274 13.84 11.30 7.81
CA GLY A 274 14.13 12.54 8.53
C GLY A 274 14.22 13.75 7.62
N LYS A 275 14.87 13.62 6.45
CA LYS A 275 14.91 14.67 5.43
C LYS A 275 13.51 15.06 4.93
N GLN A 276 12.64 14.09 4.65
CA GLN A 276 11.28 14.35 4.17
C GLN A 276 10.40 15.01 5.25
N LEU A 277 10.52 14.57 6.51
CA LEU A 277 9.84 15.20 7.65
C LEU A 277 10.28 16.67 7.83
N MET A 278 11.57 16.97 7.69
CA MET A 278 12.08 18.34 7.77
C MET A 278 11.62 19.20 6.58
N LYS A 279 11.58 18.64 5.37
CA LYS A 279 10.98 19.32 4.20
C LYS A 279 9.52 19.69 4.47
N PHE A 280 8.76 18.78 5.08
CA PHE A 280 7.36 19.04 5.45
C PHE A 280 7.21 20.17 6.47
N ILE A 281 8.03 20.17 7.53
CA ILE A 281 8.03 21.28 8.51
C ILE A 281 8.37 22.60 7.83
N LYS A 282 9.37 22.63 6.94
CA LYS A 282 9.75 23.83 6.18
C LYS A 282 8.59 24.34 5.31
N PHE A 283 7.92 23.43 4.60
CA PHE A 283 6.73 23.74 3.81
C PHE A 283 5.64 24.39 4.67
N ILE A 284 5.31 23.80 5.83
CA ILE A 284 4.29 24.35 6.73
C ILE A 284 4.66 25.74 7.24
N ASN A 285 5.91 25.97 7.61
CA ASN A 285 6.32 27.27 8.13
C ASN A 285 6.14 28.38 7.09
N ILE A 286 6.48 28.11 5.83
CA ILE A 286 6.28 29.06 4.72
C ILE A 286 4.79 29.21 4.42
N PHE A 287 4.06 28.10 4.33
CA PHE A 287 2.62 28.10 4.08
C PHE A 287 1.83 28.89 5.13
N LYS A 288 2.21 28.77 6.41
CA LYS A 288 1.60 29.58 7.49
C LYS A 288 1.88 31.07 7.34
N SER A 289 3.14 31.42 7.06
CA SER A 289 3.52 32.82 6.86
C SER A 289 2.80 33.45 5.66
N GLU A 290 2.49 32.66 4.63
CA GLU A 290 1.71 33.12 3.47
C GLU A 290 0.26 33.41 3.85
N ILE A 291 -0.41 32.48 4.54
CA ILE A 291 -1.80 32.67 5.00
C ILE A 291 -1.92 33.89 5.92
N ASP A 292 -0.99 34.05 6.87
CA ASP A 292 -1.04 35.14 7.85
C ASP A 292 -0.77 36.53 7.24
N SER A 293 -0.17 36.60 6.04
CA SER A 293 0.24 37.86 5.40
C SER A 293 -0.83 38.48 4.51
N ASP A 294 -1.97 37.82 4.29
CA ASP A 294 -3.09 38.28 3.42
C ASP A 294 -2.64 38.69 2.00
N MET A 295 -1.45 38.23 1.58
CA MET A 295 -0.87 38.50 0.27
C MET A 295 -1.33 37.44 -0.72
N GLU A 296 -1.40 37.80 -2.00
CA GLU A 296 -1.76 36.89 -3.10
C GLU A 296 -1.07 35.53 -2.93
N LEU A 297 -1.83 34.45 -3.10
CA LEU A 297 -1.47 33.06 -2.84
C LEU A 297 -0.08 32.72 -3.42
N ILE A 298 0.97 32.86 -2.60
CA ILE A 298 2.33 32.59 -3.07
C ILE A 298 2.51 31.07 -3.07
N ASN A 299 3.13 30.53 -4.12
CA ASN A 299 3.39 29.09 -4.20
C ASN A 299 4.64 28.76 -3.35
N PRO A 300 4.55 27.92 -2.29
CA PRO A 300 5.69 27.55 -1.45
C PRO A 300 6.87 26.93 -2.22
N CYS A 301 6.61 26.40 -3.42
CA CYS A 301 7.64 25.88 -4.31
C CYS A 301 8.64 26.97 -4.73
N ASN A 302 8.21 28.22 -4.87
CA ASN A 302 9.05 29.37 -5.24
C ASN A 302 10.10 29.68 -4.17
N TYR A 303 9.85 29.31 -2.91
CA TYR A 303 10.78 29.47 -1.79
C TYR A 303 11.58 28.19 -1.47
N GLY A 304 11.62 27.24 -2.41
CA GLY A 304 12.32 25.96 -2.24
C GLY A 304 11.76 25.14 -1.08
N ALA A 305 10.45 25.21 -0.86
CA ALA A 305 9.75 24.48 0.19
C ALA A 305 8.51 23.79 -0.36
N GLY A 306 8.65 23.10 -1.50
CA GLY A 306 7.55 22.32 -2.06
C GLY A 306 7.09 21.18 -1.15
N TYR A 307 5.83 20.76 -1.34
CA TYR A 307 5.24 19.65 -0.61
C TYR A 307 6.04 18.35 -0.81
N PRO A 308 6.42 17.64 0.27
CA PRO A 308 7.21 16.41 0.16
C PRO A 308 6.34 15.22 -0.27
N LYS A 309 6.13 15.07 -1.58
CA LYS A 309 5.30 13.99 -2.18
C LYS A 309 5.69 12.57 -1.73
N LYS A 310 6.96 12.35 -1.38
CA LYS A 310 7.49 11.05 -0.93
C LYS A 310 7.19 10.75 0.54
N LEU A 311 6.76 11.72 1.35
CA LEU A 311 6.58 11.54 2.79
C LEU A 311 5.50 10.51 3.12
N LEU A 312 4.30 10.64 2.55
CA LEU A 312 3.18 9.73 2.82
C LEU A 312 3.52 8.26 2.50
N PRO A 313 4.04 7.91 1.30
CA PRO A 313 4.44 6.53 1.00
C PRO A 313 5.51 5.97 1.95
N LEU A 314 6.45 6.81 2.40
CA LEU A 314 7.47 6.39 3.35
C LEU A 314 6.89 6.09 4.73
N VAL A 315 5.96 6.93 5.19
CA VAL A 315 5.28 6.78 6.49
C VAL A 315 4.42 5.54 6.47
N GLU A 316 3.60 5.37 5.44
CA GLU A 316 2.76 4.20 5.21
C GLU A 316 3.57 2.89 5.28
N ARG A 317 4.68 2.82 4.54
CA ARG A 317 5.55 1.63 4.57
C ARG A 317 6.06 1.34 5.97
N GLN A 318 6.46 2.39 6.71
CA GLN A 318 7.03 2.23 8.03
C GLN A 318 5.97 1.82 9.06
N VAL A 319 4.74 2.32 8.95
CA VAL A 319 3.58 1.87 9.74
C VAL A 319 3.37 0.37 9.54
N PHE A 320 3.21 -0.08 8.29
CA PHE A 320 2.92 -1.49 8.02
C PHE A 320 4.08 -2.42 8.39
N LYS A 321 5.32 -1.96 8.22
CA LYS A 321 6.50 -2.71 8.67
C LYS A 321 6.49 -2.90 10.19
N LEU A 322 6.24 -1.84 10.95
CA LEU A 322 6.17 -1.90 12.41
C LEU A 322 4.97 -2.73 12.88
N GLN A 323 3.82 -2.63 12.22
CA GLN A 323 2.64 -3.44 12.51
C GLN A 323 2.92 -4.93 12.31
N LYS A 324 3.62 -5.30 11.24
CA LYS A 324 4.04 -6.69 11.01
C LYS A 324 4.95 -7.18 12.13
N GLN A 325 5.95 -6.39 12.52
CA GLN A 325 6.86 -6.72 13.63
C GLN A 325 6.12 -6.86 14.97
N TYR A 326 5.14 -5.99 15.22
CA TYR A 326 4.28 -6.06 16.39
C TYR A 326 3.49 -7.37 16.44
N ASN A 327 2.84 -7.74 15.33
CA ASN A 327 2.07 -8.97 15.22
C ASN A 327 2.97 -10.21 15.40
N GLU A 328 4.17 -10.22 14.82
CA GLU A 328 5.15 -11.30 15.00
C GLU A 328 5.58 -11.44 16.47
N LEU A 329 5.84 -10.33 17.18
CA LEU A 329 6.20 -10.36 18.59
C LEU A 329 5.05 -10.84 19.48
N ILE A 330 3.81 -10.46 19.17
CA ILE A 330 2.61 -10.94 19.86
C ILE A 330 2.47 -12.45 19.68
N ASN A 331 2.54 -12.95 18.44
CA ASN A 331 2.41 -14.38 18.17
C ASN A 331 3.50 -15.18 18.90
N ASN A 332 4.73 -14.67 18.93
CA ASN A 332 5.82 -15.26 19.68
C ASN A 332 5.64 -15.17 21.21
N PHE A 333 4.78 -14.29 21.72
CA PHE A 333 4.51 -14.16 23.14
C PHE A 333 3.44 -15.15 23.62
N TYR A 334 2.43 -15.43 22.80
CA TYR A 334 1.32 -16.34 23.15
C TYR A 334 1.53 -17.80 22.74
N ASN A 335 2.52 -18.10 21.90
CA ASN A 335 2.87 -19.47 21.48
C ASN A 335 3.89 -20.16 22.42
N TYR A 336 4.19 -19.57 23.58
CA TYR A 336 4.88 -20.19 24.72
C TYR A 336 3.89 -20.43 25.85
#